data_AF-A0A968JU27-F1
#
_entry.id   AF-A0A968JU27-F1
#
_cell.length_a   1.000
_cell.length_b   1.000
_cell.length_c   1.000
_cell.angle_alpha   90.00
_cell.angle_beta   90.00
_cell.angle_gamma   90.00
#
_symmetry.space_group_name_H-M   'P 1'
#
loop_
_entity.id
_entity.type
_entity.pdbx_description
1 polymer ?
#
loop_
_entity_poly.entity_id
_entity_poly.type
_entity_poly.pdbx_seq_one_letter_code
_entity_poly.pdbx_strand_id
1 'polypeptide(L)'
;MRIVSQKYKYNPYSNYYFCFIKIKIQMTGKDRIKATLAGESTDRFPYVPCIDKYTQAGFQDPIKSMDLFELQKYCCSDMFRGLSSFSIEYTKFVKHTQSIGPDGSLIDEYKTPLGTLREVHRFTPESPYIPFPTEYLIKNVK
;
A
#
# COMPACT_ATOMS: atom_id res chain seq x y z
N MET A 1 12.17 -12.58 9.45
CA MET A 1 13.44 -13.32 9.62
C MET A 1 13.91 -13.76 8.24
N ARG A 2 15.06 -13.27 7.74
CA ARG A 2 15.58 -13.67 6.41
C ARG A 2 17.06 -14.02 6.52
N ILE A 3 17.43 -15.20 6.05
CA ILE A 3 18.82 -15.68 5.99
C ILE A 3 19.48 -15.02 4.79
N VAL A 4 20.58 -14.28 5.00
CA VAL A 4 21.19 -13.44 3.96
C VAL A 4 22.41 -14.12 3.31
N SER A 5 23.06 -15.07 3.98
CA SER A 5 24.04 -15.96 3.36
C SER A 5 24.35 -17.15 4.27
N GLN A 6 24.51 -18.34 3.68
CA GLN A 6 25.07 -19.50 4.37
C GLN A 6 26.51 -19.70 3.91
N LYS A 7 27.45 -19.76 4.86
CA LYS A 7 28.82 -20.21 4.61
C LYS A 7 29.08 -21.43 5.48
N TYR A 8 29.47 -22.52 4.83
CA TYR A 8 29.88 -23.75 5.50
C TYR A 8 31.39 -23.72 5.67
N LYS A 9 31.86 -23.94 6.91
CA LYS A 9 33.28 -24.24 7.17
C LYS A 9 33.38 -25.70 7.59
N TYR A 10 34.21 -26.45 6.88
CA TYR A 10 34.53 -27.83 7.24
C TYR A 10 35.41 -27.83 8.49
N ASN A 11 35.03 -28.64 9.48
CA ASN A 11 35.85 -28.89 10.66
C ASN A 11 36.48 -30.30 10.51
N PRO A 12 37.80 -30.43 10.40
CA PRO A 12 38.44 -31.73 10.18
C PRO A 12 38.38 -32.67 11.40
N TYR A 13 37.96 -32.17 12.57
CA TYR A 13 37.91 -32.95 13.81
C TYR A 13 36.49 -33.36 14.22
N SER A 14 35.47 -33.00 13.44
CA SER A 14 34.11 -33.51 13.64
C SER A 14 33.46 -33.78 12.28
N ASN A 15 32.71 -34.87 12.15
CA ASN A 15 31.94 -35.19 10.94
C ASN A 15 30.72 -34.24 10.72
N TYR A 16 30.76 -33.02 11.28
CA TYR A 16 29.68 -32.06 11.25
C TYR A 16 30.12 -30.76 10.57
N TYR A 17 29.33 -30.31 9.59
CA TYR A 17 29.46 -28.97 9.03
C TYR A 17 28.82 -27.96 9.99
N PHE A 18 29.60 -26.98 10.45
CA PHE A 18 29.05 -25.85 11.18
C PHE A 18 28.52 -24.81 10.17
N CYS A 19 27.20 -24.61 10.17
CA CYS A 19 26.56 -23.53 9.42
C CYS A 19 26.61 -22.25 10.26
N PHE A 20 27.45 -21.30 9.86
CA PHE A 20 27.47 -19.98 10.48
C PHE A 20 26.39 -19.12 9.83
N ILE A 21 25.23 -19.01 10.48
CA ILE A 21 24.18 -18.09 10.06
C ILE A 21 24.57 -16.69 10.55
N LYS A 22 25.03 -15.81 9.64
CA LYS A 22 25.12 -14.37 9.94
C LYS A 22 23.70 -13.81 10.01
N ILE A 23 23.18 -13.70 11.22
CA ILE A 23 21.93 -13.00 11.49
C ILE A 23 22.26 -11.50 11.48
N LYS A 24 21.91 -10.80 10.40
CA LYS A 24 21.94 -9.33 10.43
C LYS A 24 20.75 -8.89 11.28
N ILE A 25 21.02 -8.30 12.44
CA ILE A 25 19.97 -7.79 13.33
C ILE A 25 19.25 -6.67 12.57
N GLN A 26 17.99 -6.91 12.26
CA GLN A 26 17.16 -5.94 11.56
C GLN A 26 16.80 -4.82 12.55
N MET A 27 16.94 -3.55 12.15
CA MET A 27 16.60 -2.42 13.01
C MET A 27 15.10 -2.51 13.36
N THR A 28 14.75 -2.15 14.58
CA THR A 28 13.33 -1.99 14.91
C THR A 28 12.75 -0.82 14.11
N GLY A 29 11.43 -0.77 13.94
CA GLY A 29 10.78 0.38 13.27
C GLY A 29 11.14 1.71 13.95
N LYS A 30 11.17 1.72 15.28
CA LYS A 30 11.52 2.89 16.10
C LYS A 30 12.97 3.34 15.88
N ASP A 31 13.92 2.41 15.90
CA ASP A 31 15.34 2.74 15.72
C ASP A 31 15.63 3.22 14.31
N ARG A 32 14.94 2.63 13.31
CA ARG A 32 15.06 3.05 11.91
C ARG A 32 14.55 4.47 11.68
N ILE A 33 13.41 4.83 12.26
CA ILE A 33 12.88 6.20 12.18
C ILE A 33 13.87 7.17 12.83
N LYS A 34 14.37 6.85 14.04
CA LYS A 34 15.35 7.69 14.74
C LYS A 34 16.63 7.91 13.93
N ALA A 35 17.22 6.83 13.41
CA ALA A 35 18.42 6.90 12.59
C ALA A 35 18.19 7.72 11.31
N THR A 36 17.04 7.54 10.64
CA THR A 36 16.73 8.33 9.43
C THR A 36 16.58 9.81 9.74
N LEU A 37 15.86 10.17 10.82
CA LEU A 37 15.72 11.56 11.24
C LEU A 37 17.05 12.18 11.67
N ALA A 38 18.02 11.37 12.12
CA ALA A 38 19.38 11.79 12.44
C ALA A 38 20.32 11.83 11.22
N GLY A 39 19.86 11.45 10.02
CA GLY A 39 20.70 11.38 8.82
C GLY A 39 21.68 10.20 8.79
N GLU A 40 21.45 9.19 9.63
CA GLU A 40 22.29 8.00 9.72
C GLU A 40 21.87 6.92 8.71
N SER A 41 22.79 6.00 8.39
CA SER A 41 22.50 4.86 7.52
C SER A 41 21.52 3.89 8.18
N THR A 42 20.51 3.45 7.42
CA THR A 42 19.51 2.48 7.88
C THR A 42 19.56 1.16 7.11
N ASP A 43 18.96 0.12 7.69
CA ASP A 43 18.85 -1.20 7.05
C ASP A 43 17.83 -1.23 5.88
N ARG A 44 16.87 -0.30 5.88
CA ARG A 44 15.92 0.03 4.80
C ARG A 44 15.27 1.39 5.08
N PHE A 45 14.55 1.96 4.12
CA PHE A 45 13.80 3.20 4.32
C PHE A 45 12.78 3.06 5.49
N PRO A 46 12.65 4.08 6.36
CA PRO A 46 11.76 4.03 7.52
C PRO A 46 10.28 4.11 7.17
N TYR A 47 9.98 4.68 6.01
CA TYR A 47 8.66 4.89 5.47
C TYR A 47 8.77 4.72 3.96
N VAL A 48 7.95 3.85 3.40
CA VAL A 48 7.79 3.79 1.95
C VAL A 48 6.43 4.43 1.68
N PRO A 49 6.38 5.50 0.85
CA PRO A 49 5.10 6.12 0.51
C PRO A 49 4.16 5.06 -0.08
N CYS A 50 2.85 5.31 0.00
CA CYS A 50 1.85 4.45 -0.62
C CYS A 50 2.20 4.25 -2.10
N ILE A 51 2.78 3.09 -2.44
CA ILE A 51 3.14 2.78 -3.82
C ILE A 51 1.89 2.25 -4.51
N ASP A 52 1.27 3.14 -5.27
CA ASP A 52 0.17 2.87 -6.17
C ASP A 52 0.62 3.02 -7.63
N LYS A 53 -0.32 2.87 -8.56
CA LYS A 53 -0.03 3.04 -10.00
C LYS A 53 0.43 4.46 -10.35
N TYR A 54 0.02 5.46 -9.56
CA TYR A 54 0.43 6.85 -9.77
C TYR A 54 1.91 7.04 -9.42
N THR A 55 2.31 6.57 -8.24
CA THR A 55 3.72 6.53 -7.81
C THR A 55 4.57 5.68 -8.77
N GLN A 56 4.03 4.53 -9.21
CA GLN A 56 4.67 3.65 -10.19
C GLN A 56 4.98 4.36 -11.52
N ALA A 57 4.09 5.25 -11.99
CA ALA A 57 4.25 5.94 -13.26
C ALA A 57 5.50 6.85 -13.32
N GLY A 58 6.02 7.27 -12.15
CA GLY A 58 7.22 8.08 -12.02
C GLY A 58 8.55 7.30 -12.06
N PHE A 59 8.52 5.96 -11.98
CA PHE A 59 9.73 5.15 -12.11
C PHE A 59 10.17 4.99 -13.57
N GLN A 60 11.43 4.63 -13.77
CA GLN A 60 11.97 4.20 -15.07
C GLN A 60 11.95 2.68 -15.19
N ASP A 61 12.05 2.16 -16.41
CA ASP A 61 12.17 0.72 -16.64
C ASP A 61 13.48 0.15 -16.06
N PRO A 62 13.48 -1.10 -15.57
CA PRO A 62 12.36 -2.07 -15.57
C PRO A 62 11.39 -1.91 -14.39
N ILE A 63 11.69 -1.02 -13.44
CA ILE A 63 10.93 -0.85 -12.19
C ILE A 63 9.49 -0.39 -12.49
N LYS A 64 9.33 0.51 -13.44
CA LYS A 64 8.02 0.99 -13.93
C LYS A 64 7.12 -0.15 -14.40
N SER A 65 7.70 -1.19 -14.99
CA SER A 65 6.98 -2.32 -15.59
C SER A 65 6.75 -3.49 -14.61
N MET A 66 7.19 -3.39 -13.36
CA MET A 66 6.96 -4.43 -12.35
C MET A 66 5.48 -4.52 -11.96
N ASP A 67 5.02 -5.72 -11.60
CA ASP A 67 3.74 -5.85 -10.90
C ASP A 67 3.76 -5.04 -9.59
N LEU A 68 2.63 -4.44 -9.21
CA LEU A 68 2.58 -3.51 -8.07
C LEU A 68 2.98 -4.20 -6.74
N PHE A 69 2.72 -5.49 -6.60
CA PHE A 69 3.16 -6.25 -5.43
C PHE A 69 4.67 -6.48 -5.43
N GLU A 70 5.24 -6.81 -6.59
CA GLU A 70 6.69 -6.95 -6.75
C GLU A 70 7.41 -5.61 -6.56
N LEU A 71 6.84 -4.50 -7.03
CA LEU A 71 7.35 -3.16 -6.78
C LEU A 71 7.35 -2.82 -5.28
N GLN A 72 6.26 -3.11 -4.57
CA GLN A 72 6.17 -2.88 -3.12
C GLN A 72 7.21 -3.71 -2.35
N LYS A 73 7.47 -4.95 -2.77
CA LYS A 73 8.56 -5.77 -2.20
C LYS A 73 9.93 -5.17 -2.51
N TYR A 74 10.17 -4.76 -3.76
CA TYR A 74 11.41 -4.16 -4.21
C TYR A 74 11.75 -2.91 -3.39
N CYS A 75 10.77 -2.04 -3.19
CA CYS A 75 10.91 -0.84 -2.36
C CYS A 75 10.92 -1.11 -0.86
N CYS A 76 10.82 -2.37 -0.43
CA CYS A 76 10.80 -2.77 0.98
C CYS A 76 9.64 -2.13 1.78
N SER A 77 8.49 -1.92 1.11
CA SER A 77 7.28 -1.35 1.70
C SER A 77 6.87 -2.11 2.95
N ASP A 78 6.53 -1.36 4.00
CA ASP A 78 6.00 -1.87 5.26
C ASP A 78 4.48 -2.08 5.21
N MET A 79 3.82 -1.45 4.24
CA MET A 79 2.41 -1.68 3.91
C MET A 79 2.29 -2.26 2.49
N PHE A 80 1.73 -3.47 2.39
CA PHE A 80 1.29 -4.04 1.12
C PHE A 80 -0.17 -3.67 0.88
N ARG A 81 -0.44 -2.69 0.02
CA ARG A 81 -1.79 -2.51 -0.54
C ARG A 81 -1.91 -3.40 -1.76
N GLY A 82 -2.75 -4.44 -1.66
CA GLY A 82 -3.13 -5.25 -2.81
C GLY A 82 -4.02 -4.44 -3.77
N LEU A 83 -4.09 -4.89 -5.03
CA LEU A 83 -5.09 -4.39 -6.00
C LEU A 83 -6.47 -4.37 -5.35
N SER A 84 -6.83 -5.42 -4.62
CA SER A 84 -8.07 -5.65 -3.88
C SER A 84 -8.28 -4.80 -2.61
N SER A 85 -7.52 -3.73 -2.37
CA SER A 85 -7.86 -2.79 -1.28
C SER A 85 -9.28 -2.21 -1.46
N PHE A 86 -9.76 -2.12 -2.70
CA PHE A 86 -11.13 -1.76 -3.04
C PHE A 86 -12.17 -2.83 -2.66
N SER A 87 -11.75 -4.09 -2.48
CA SER A 87 -12.61 -5.21 -2.08
C SER A 87 -12.56 -5.45 -0.57
N ILE A 88 -12.05 -4.49 0.21
CA ILE A 88 -12.30 -4.46 1.65
C ILE A 88 -13.80 -4.22 1.80
N GLU A 89 -14.51 -5.33 1.93
CA GLU A 89 -15.91 -5.36 2.23
C GLU A 89 -16.13 -4.77 3.64
N TYR A 90 -16.75 -3.59 3.71
CA TYR A 90 -17.29 -3.02 4.96
C TYR A 90 -18.55 -3.82 5.39
N THR A 91 -18.48 -5.15 5.35
CA THR A 91 -19.65 -6.03 5.37
C THR A 91 -20.06 -6.41 6.78
N LYS A 92 -20.92 -5.54 7.32
CA LYS A 92 -22.22 -5.97 7.86
C LYS A 92 -23.23 -4.83 7.86
N PHE A 93 -22.73 -3.61 8.01
CA PHE A 93 -23.56 -2.44 8.30
C PHE A 93 -23.61 -1.42 7.17
N VAL A 94 -22.70 -1.49 6.19
CA VAL A 94 -22.66 -0.57 5.07
C VAL A 94 -23.03 -1.29 3.79
N LYS A 95 -24.09 -0.82 3.11
CA LYS A 95 -24.43 -1.26 1.74
C LYS A 95 -24.03 -0.15 0.77
N HIS A 96 -23.27 -0.51 -0.26
CA HIS A 96 -22.83 0.42 -1.30
C HIS A 96 -23.58 0.16 -2.60
N THR A 97 -23.99 1.23 -3.27
CA THR A 97 -24.59 1.20 -4.61
C THR A 97 -24.00 2.32 -5.45
N GLN A 98 -23.64 2.01 -6.69
CA GLN A 98 -23.16 2.98 -7.66
C GLN A 98 -24.20 3.15 -8.79
N SER A 99 -24.41 4.38 -9.24
CA SER A 99 -25.33 4.72 -10.32
C SER A 99 -24.82 5.90 -11.16
N ILE A 100 -25.40 6.11 -12.34
CA ILE A 100 -25.09 7.23 -13.22
C ILE A 100 -26.22 8.26 -13.13
N GLY A 101 -25.88 9.52 -12.84
CA GLY A 101 -26.80 10.64 -12.77
C GLY A 101 -27.26 11.15 -14.14
N PRO A 102 -28.32 11.97 -14.20
CA PRO A 102 -28.84 12.52 -15.47
C PRO A 102 -27.82 13.37 -16.26
N ASP A 103 -26.82 13.92 -15.57
CA ASP A 103 -25.74 14.73 -16.12
C ASP A 103 -24.47 13.90 -16.42
N GLY A 104 -24.55 12.56 -16.34
CA GLY A 104 -23.40 11.66 -16.52
C GLY A 104 -22.49 11.54 -15.30
N SER A 105 -22.85 12.16 -14.17
CA SER A 105 -22.10 12.02 -12.92
C SER A 105 -22.10 10.59 -12.41
N LEU A 106 -21.02 10.17 -11.75
CA LEU A 106 -21.01 8.94 -10.96
C LEU A 106 -21.56 9.26 -9.57
N ILE A 107 -22.55 8.50 -9.12
CA ILE A 107 -23.17 8.67 -7.81
C ILE A 107 -22.90 7.40 -7.01
N ASP A 108 -22.20 7.55 -5.89
CA ASP A 108 -21.96 6.50 -4.91
C ASP A 108 -22.83 6.74 -3.68
N GLU A 109 -23.65 5.77 -3.32
CA GLU A 109 -24.47 5.81 -2.10
C GLU A 109 -24.04 4.73 -1.11
N TYR A 110 -23.81 5.14 0.13
CA TYR A 110 -23.46 4.27 1.24
C TYR A 110 -24.58 4.33 2.28
N LYS A 111 -25.36 3.26 2.36
CA LYS A 111 -26.39 3.09 3.39
C LYS A 111 -25.74 2.53 4.64
N THR A 112 -25.73 3.32 5.71
CA THR A 112 -25.22 2.97 7.04
C THR A 112 -26.37 2.90 8.06
N PRO A 113 -26.17 2.40 9.29
CA PRO A 113 -27.20 2.44 10.33
C PRO A 113 -27.57 3.86 10.76
N LEU A 114 -26.66 4.83 10.63
CA LEU A 114 -26.86 6.22 11.06
C LEU A 114 -27.52 7.09 9.98
N GLY A 115 -27.54 6.63 8.74
CA GLY A 115 -27.98 7.44 7.61
C GLY A 115 -27.41 6.98 6.28
N THR A 116 -27.73 7.74 5.23
CA THR A 116 -27.17 7.53 3.89
C THR A 116 -26.14 8.61 3.61
N LEU A 117 -24.93 8.19 3.26
CA LEU A 117 -23.91 9.04 2.67
C LEU A 117 -24.07 8.97 1.16
N ARG A 118 -24.03 10.12 0.50
CA ARG A 118 -24.09 10.21 -0.96
C ARG A 118 -22.92 11.05 -1.44
N GLU A 119 -22.12 10.46 -2.31
CA GLU A 119 -21.02 11.11 -3.01
C GLU A 119 -21.40 11.26 -4.48
N VAL A 120 -21.15 12.44 -5.05
CA VAL A 120 -21.41 12.72 -6.47
C VAL A 120 -20.12 13.17 -7.12
N HIS A 121 -19.61 12.36 -8.06
CA HIS A 121 -18.43 12.67 -8.85
C HIS A 121 -18.84 13.19 -10.23
N ARG A 122 -18.43 14.42 -10.56
CA ARG A 122 -18.71 15.08 -11.83
C ARG A 122 -17.49 15.09 -12.72
N PHE A 123 -17.69 14.85 -14.01
CA PHE A 123 -16.67 15.12 -15.03
C PHE A 123 -16.70 16.60 -15.39
N THR A 124 -15.52 17.16 -15.66
CA THR A 124 -15.42 18.50 -16.23
C THR A 124 -14.77 18.43 -17.61
N PRO A 125 -14.93 19.44 -18.47
CA PRO A 125 -14.23 19.49 -19.75
C PRO A 125 -12.71 19.37 -19.61
N GLU A 126 -12.15 19.88 -18.51
CA GLU A 126 -10.71 19.83 -18.20
C GLU A 126 -10.26 18.44 -17.72
N SER A 127 -11.19 17.60 -17.27
CA SER A 127 -10.94 16.25 -16.77
C SER A 127 -12.06 15.27 -17.17
N PRO A 128 -12.16 14.94 -18.47
CA PRO A 128 -13.29 14.15 -18.99
C PRO A 128 -13.23 12.67 -18.62
N TYR A 129 -12.11 12.21 -18.07
CA TYR A 129 -11.87 10.80 -17.71
C TYR A 129 -11.67 10.56 -16.22
N ILE A 130 -11.53 11.64 -15.42
CA ILE A 130 -11.31 11.55 -13.98
C ILE A 130 -12.34 12.46 -13.32
N PRO A 131 -13.41 11.91 -12.73
CA PRO A 131 -14.45 12.72 -12.16
C PRO A 131 -13.99 13.26 -10.79
N PHE A 132 -14.43 14.47 -10.47
CA PHE A 132 -14.14 15.11 -9.19
C PHE A 132 -15.35 15.01 -8.27
N PRO A 133 -15.14 14.75 -6.98
CA PRO A 133 -16.22 14.74 -6.03
C PRO A 133 -16.74 16.16 -5.78
N THR A 134 -18.07 16.33 -5.82
CA THR A 134 -18.74 17.64 -5.76
C THR A 134 -19.81 17.73 -4.67
N GLU A 135 -20.14 16.64 -4.00
CA GLU A 135 -21.10 16.63 -2.88
C GLU A 135 -20.74 15.52 -1.88
N TYR A 136 -20.70 15.86 -0.58
CA TYR A 136 -20.26 14.96 0.51
C TYR A 136 -21.19 14.93 1.73
N LEU A 137 -22.40 15.47 1.64
CA LEU A 137 -23.20 15.71 2.84
C LEU A 137 -23.99 14.47 3.29
N ILE A 138 -23.98 14.19 4.59
CA ILE A 138 -24.94 13.27 5.23
C ILE A 138 -26.32 13.91 5.12
N LYS A 139 -27.14 13.47 4.17
CA LYS A 139 -28.43 14.13 3.92
C LYS A 139 -29.52 13.76 4.92
N ASN A 140 -29.40 12.59 5.55
CA ASN A 140 -30.40 12.08 6.49
C ASN A 140 -29.72 11.41 7.66
N VAL A 141 -29.82 12.03 8.84
CA VAL A 141 -29.56 11.40 10.14
C VAL A 141 -30.93 11.02 10.70
N LYS A 142 -31.13 9.76 11.08
CA LYS A 142 -32.37 9.33 11.75
C LYS A 142 -32.41 9.79 13.20
#